data_AF-A0A0D4C3N9-F1
#
_entry.id   AF-A0A0D4C3N9-F1
#
_cell.length_a   1.000
_cell.length_b   1.000
_cell.length_c   1.000
_cell.angle_alpha   90.00
_cell.angle_beta   90.00
_cell.angle_gamma   90.00
#
_symmetry.space_group_name_H-M   'P 1'
#
loop_
_entity.id
_entity.type
_entity.pdbx_description
1 polymer ?
#
loop_
_entity_poly.entity_id
_entity_poly.type
_entity_poly.pdbx_seq_one_letter_code
_entity_poly.pdbx_strand_id
1 'polypeptide(L)'
;MVGGSGMFDSNLIVAPMAGGPSTPELVVAAAESGAIGFLAAGYKSVDALATQISAVRQSTENFGVNLFVPDQRPVDQGALAAYRVELQTEASRYRVELPELAGPDDDAWSEKLDLLTAQPPRFVSFTFGLPSSRVLSTLQRQGSLVLATVTSAEEAQQATELGVDALVLQHPDAGGHSAAFLDLEATPWSGSLHGLLKAVRQLSSLPLVAAGGIADSAAVSGSLQAGASAVQLGTAFLKAKEAGTKEVHRSALDDRRFGRTARTRAFSGRWARGLENRFIREHSGAPSGYPQIHHLTSELRSAAAAQGDADGVNLWAGTGYSLARTATSAEIIAELSRQI
;
A
#
# COMPACT_ATOMS: atom_id res chain seq x y z
N MET A 1 -15.89 -27.17 4.59
CA MET A 1 -16.29 -26.27 3.49
C MET A 1 -17.23 -25.22 4.06
N VAL A 2 -16.70 -24.10 4.54
CA VAL A 2 -17.50 -22.94 4.91
C VAL A 2 -17.71 -22.15 3.62
N GLY A 3 -18.97 -21.99 3.21
CA GLY A 3 -19.38 -21.55 1.89
C GLY A 3 -18.90 -20.16 1.51
N GLY A 4 -18.27 -20.06 0.34
CA GLY A 4 -18.16 -18.82 -0.42
C GLY A 4 -19.56 -18.35 -0.82
N SER A 5 -20.09 -17.39 -0.07
CA SER A 5 -21.23 -16.54 -0.45
C SER A 5 -21.08 -15.15 0.18
N GLY A 6 -19.84 -14.71 0.38
CA GLY A 6 -19.49 -13.36 0.84
C GLY A 6 -19.01 -12.50 -0.33
N MET A 7 -18.97 -11.18 -0.13
CA MET A 7 -18.49 -10.20 -1.13
C MET A 7 -17.11 -10.51 -1.73
N PHE A 8 -16.23 -11.17 -0.94
CA PHE A 8 -14.95 -11.67 -1.39
C PHE A 8 -15.05 -13.17 -1.69
N ASP A 9 -14.66 -13.57 -2.90
CA ASP A 9 -14.57 -15.00 -3.28
C ASP A 9 -13.29 -15.67 -2.73
N SER A 10 -12.45 -14.90 -2.04
CA SER A 10 -11.25 -15.37 -1.35
C SER A 10 -11.02 -14.59 -0.06
N ASN A 11 -10.45 -15.26 0.94
CA ASN A 11 -10.06 -14.64 2.20
C ASN A 11 -8.65 -14.02 2.16
N LEU A 12 -7.93 -14.12 1.04
CA LEU A 12 -6.58 -13.59 0.87
C LEU A 12 -6.55 -12.53 -0.24
N ILE A 13 -6.00 -11.37 0.10
CA ILE A 13 -5.76 -10.27 -0.82
C ILE A 13 -4.27 -9.98 -0.87
N VAL A 14 -3.69 -10.01 -2.08
CA VAL A 14 -2.33 -9.51 -2.31
C VAL A 14 -2.40 -7.99 -2.42
N ALA A 15 -1.73 -7.30 -1.50
CA ALA A 15 -1.86 -5.86 -1.37
C ALA A 15 -1.39 -5.12 -2.64
N PRO A 16 -2.04 -3.99 -2.99
CA PRO A 16 -1.49 -3.05 -3.95
C PRO A 16 -0.21 -2.42 -3.39
N MET A 17 0.91 -2.61 -4.09
CA MET A 17 2.23 -2.13 -3.72
C MET A 17 2.78 -1.28 -4.87
N ALA A 18 2.57 0.04 -4.76
CA ALA A 18 3.06 1.01 -5.73
C ALA A 18 4.60 1.05 -5.80
N GLY A 19 5.15 1.57 -6.90
CA GLY A 19 6.60 1.66 -7.10
C GLY A 19 7.26 0.39 -7.64
N GLY A 20 6.48 -0.57 -8.16
CA GLY A 20 6.99 -1.73 -8.90
C GLY A 20 6.52 -3.12 -8.44
N PRO A 21 6.37 -3.41 -7.13
CA PRO A 21 6.11 -4.78 -6.69
C PRO A 21 4.83 -5.41 -7.25
N SER A 22 3.71 -4.67 -7.31
CA SER A 22 2.45 -5.16 -7.90
C SER A 22 2.48 -5.12 -9.43
N THR A 23 3.02 -6.19 -10.02
CA THR A 23 3.03 -6.45 -11.47
C THR A 23 1.74 -7.15 -11.92
N PRO A 24 1.38 -7.11 -13.22
CA PRO A 24 0.34 -7.95 -13.77
C PRO A 24 0.55 -9.44 -13.47
N GLU A 25 1.79 -9.92 -13.56
CA GLU A 25 2.14 -11.33 -13.29
C GLU A 25 1.84 -11.71 -11.84
N LEU A 26 2.13 -10.82 -10.87
CA LEU A 26 1.78 -11.05 -9.47
C LEU A 26 0.27 -11.12 -9.26
N VAL A 27 -0.47 -10.23 -9.91
CA VAL A 27 -1.93 -10.18 -9.82
C VAL A 27 -2.58 -11.43 -10.41
N VAL A 28 -2.11 -11.86 -11.59
CA VAL A 28 -2.59 -13.08 -12.25
C VAL A 28 -2.24 -14.31 -11.43
N ALA A 29 -0.99 -14.46 -10.98
CA ALA A 29 -0.57 -15.61 -10.19
C ALA A 29 -1.32 -15.70 -8.85
N ALA A 30 -1.64 -14.56 -8.23
CA ALA A 30 -2.50 -14.52 -7.04
C ALA A 30 -3.91 -15.05 -7.34
N ALA A 31 -4.53 -14.58 -8.43
CA ALA A 31 -5.87 -14.98 -8.85
C ALA A 31 -5.95 -16.48 -9.18
N GLU A 32 -5.00 -17.00 -9.96
CA GLU A 32 -4.91 -18.43 -10.31
C GLU A 32 -4.68 -19.33 -9.07
N SER A 33 -4.08 -18.77 -8.02
CA SER A 33 -3.83 -19.46 -6.76
C SER A 33 -4.96 -19.29 -5.74
N GLY A 34 -6.10 -18.69 -6.14
CA GLY A 34 -7.28 -18.53 -5.29
C GLY A 34 -7.21 -17.36 -4.31
N ALA A 35 -6.33 -16.38 -4.52
CA ALA A 35 -6.33 -15.08 -3.83
C ALA A 35 -6.90 -13.98 -4.74
N ILE A 36 -7.12 -12.78 -4.20
CA ILE A 36 -7.45 -11.59 -5.00
C ILE A 36 -6.19 -10.76 -5.17
N GLY A 37 -5.75 -10.56 -6.42
CA GLY A 37 -4.62 -9.69 -6.74
C GLY A 37 -5.06 -8.23 -6.93
N PHE A 38 -4.20 -7.28 -6.57
CA PHE A 38 -4.40 -5.85 -6.82
C PHE A 38 -3.28 -5.23 -7.65
N LEU A 39 -3.66 -4.48 -8.69
CA LEU A 39 -2.79 -3.51 -9.33
C LEU A 39 -2.72 -2.24 -8.46
N ALA A 40 -1.55 -1.61 -8.41
CA ALA A 40 -1.36 -0.32 -7.76
C ALA A 40 -1.22 0.77 -8.83
N ALA A 41 -2.21 1.68 -8.91
CA ALA A 41 -2.18 2.79 -9.88
C ALA A 41 -1.29 3.95 -9.45
N GLY A 42 -0.95 4.03 -8.15
CA GLY A 42 -0.07 5.06 -7.61
C GLY A 42 1.23 5.23 -8.39
N TYR A 43 1.54 6.47 -8.78
CA TYR A 43 2.73 6.87 -9.56
C TYR A 43 2.77 6.36 -11.01
N LYS A 44 1.72 5.71 -11.50
CA LYS A 44 1.64 5.27 -12.91
C LYS A 44 0.94 6.32 -13.76
N SER A 45 1.35 6.42 -15.02
CA SER A 45 0.52 7.09 -16.03
C SER A 45 -0.76 6.29 -16.28
N VAL A 46 -1.77 6.97 -16.83
CA VAL A 46 -3.05 6.37 -17.23
C VAL A 46 -2.83 5.26 -18.26
N ASP A 47 -1.96 5.48 -19.26
CA ASP A 47 -1.66 4.49 -20.30
C ASP A 47 -0.98 3.23 -19.75
N ALA A 48 -0.05 3.41 -18.81
CA ALA A 48 0.61 2.28 -18.16
C ALA A 48 -0.40 1.48 -17.33
N LEU A 49 -1.31 2.14 -16.62
CA LEU A 49 -2.38 1.48 -15.88
C LEU A 49 -3.34 0.75 -16.81
N ALA A 50 -3.78 1.37 -17.91
CA ALA A 50 -4.68 0.76 -18.90
C ALA A 50 -4.05 -0.50 -19.53
N THR A 51 -2.75 -0.44 -19.82
CA THR A 51 -1.99 -1.59 -20.33
C THR A 51 -1.97 -2.72 -19.31
N GLN A 52 -1.71 -2.42 -18.03
CA GLN A 52 -1.70 -3.44 -16.97
C GLN A 52 -3.08 -4.04 -16.71
N ILE A 53 -4.15 -3.23 -16.71
CA ILE A 53 -5.53 -3.72 -16.61
C ILE A 53 -5.84 -4.67 -17.76
N SER A 54 -5.50 -4.30 -18.99
CA SER A 54 -5.71 -5.13 -20.18
C SER A 54 -4.93 -6.44 -20.10
N ALA A 55 -3.70 -6.43 -19.59
CA ALA A 55 -2.89 -7.63 -19.40
C ALA A 55 -3.51 -8.59 -18.36
N VAL A 56 -3.93 -8.07 -17.20
CA VAL A 56 -4.56 -8.91 -16.15
C VAL A 56 -5.89 -9.51 -16.63
N ARG A 57 -6.72 -8.70 -17.32
CA ARG A 57 -8.02 -9.14 -17.86
C ARG A 57 -7.94 -10.29 -18.86
N GLN A 58 -6.77 -10.50 -19.49
CA GLN A 58 -6.58 -11.68 -20.36
C GLN A 58 -6.65 -13.00 -19.58
N SER A 59 -6.40 -12.97 -18.27
CA SER A 59 -6.38 -14.15 -17.41
C SER A 59 -7.51 -14.18 -16.37
N THR A 60 -7.92 -13.02 -15.83
CA THR A 60 -8.91 -12.97 -14.74
C THR A 60 -9.69 -11.66 -14.69
N GLU A 61 -10.97 -11.75 -14.34
CA GLU A 61 -11.83 -10.61 -13.98
C GLU A 61 -11.84 -10.34 -12.46
N ASN A 62 -11.30 -11.26 -11.67
CA ASN A 62 -11.32 -11.20 -10.20
C ASN A 62 -10.07 -10.50 -9.64
N PHE A 63 -9.92 -9.21 -9.94
CA PHE A 63 -8.80 -8.40 -9.45
C PHE A 63 -9.26 -7.01 -9.03
N GLY A 64 -8.40 -6.32 -8.30
CA GLY A 64 -8.61 -4.94 -7.88
C GLY A 64 -7.61 -3.95 -8.45
N VAL A 65 -7.98 -2.67 -8.42
CA VAL A 65 -7.09 -1.54 -8.71
C VAL A 65 -7.13 -0.56 -7.53
N ASN A 66 -5.96 -0.17 -7.04
CA ASN A 66 -5.83 0.80 -5.95
C ASN A 66 -5.45 2.18 -6.47
N LEU A 67 -6.15 3.22 -5.99
CA LEU A 67 -5.87 4.62 -6.25
C LEU A 67 -5.46 5.37 -4.98
N PHE A 68 -4.59 6.37 -5.16
CA PHE A 68 -4.26 7.36 -4.13
C PHE A 68 -5.25 8.52 -4.24
N VAL A 69 -5.92 8.86 -3.15
CA VAL A 69 -6.77 10.05 -3.11
C VAL A 69 -5.87 11.29 -2.99
N PRO A 70 -6.01 12.29 -3.88
CA PRO A 70 -5.19 13.50 -3.84
C PRO A 70 -5.35 14.23 -2.51
N ASP A 71 -4.23 14.56 -1.88
CA ASP A 71 -4.21 15.33 -0.65
C ASP A 71 -4.22 16.83 -0.98
N GLN A 72 -5.28 17.52 -0.57
CA GLN A 72 -5.46 18.95 -0.80
C GLN A 72 -4.93 19.82 0.35
N ARG A 73 -4.34 19.21 1.38
CA ARG A 73 -3.80 19.96 2.53
C ARG A 73 -2.61 20.82 2.10
N PRO A 74 -2.52 22.07 2.57
CA PRO A 74 -1.36 22.90 2.34
C PRO A 74 -0.09 22.26 2.91
N VAL A 75 1.00 22.35 2.15
CA VAL A 75 2.33 21.91 2.61
C VAL A 75 3.17 23.14 2.96
N ASP A 76 3.88 23.07 4.08
CA ASP A 76 4.81 24.12 4.52
C ASP A 76 6.00 24.23 3.56
N GLN A 77 5.98 25.29 2.74
CA GLN A 77 7.01 25.55 1.74
C GLN A 77 8.37 25.87 2.36
N GLY A 78 8.40 26.48 3.55
CA GLY A 78 9.64 26.77 4.27
C GLY A 78 10.30 25.49 4.75
N ALA A 79 9.50 24.58 5.33
CA ALA A 79 9.98 23.27 5.75
C ALA A 79 10.45 22.41 4.57
N LEU A 80 9.73 22.42 3.45
CA LEU A 80 10.16 21.74 2.21
C LEU A 80 11.48 22.28 1.69
N ALA A 81 11.65 23.60 1.62
CA ALA A 81 12.88 24.23 1.17
C ALA A 81 14.07 23.88 2.07
N ALA A 82 13.87 23.91 3.39
CA ALA A 82 14.89 23.49 4.36
C ALA A 82 15.27 22.02 4.19
N TYR A 83 14.29 21.14 3.99
CA TYR A 83 14.55 19.71 3.77
C TYR A 83 15.25 19.44 2.44
N ARG A 84 14.95 20.20 1.38
CA ARG A 84 15.71 20.14 0.11
C ARG A 84 17.18 20.52 0.31
N VAL A 85 17.48 21.51 1.14
CA VAL A 85 18.86 21.88 1.48
C VAL A 85 19.55 20.74 2.24
N GLU A 86 18.88 20.13 3.21
CA GLU A 86 19.40 18.96 3.95
C GLU A 86 19.76 17.80 3.01
N LEU A 87 18.88 17.50 2.04
CA LEU A 87 19.08 16.44 1.06
C LEU A 87 20.23 16.68 0.07
N GLN A 88 20.85 17.87 0.04
CA GLN A 88 22.03 18.12 -0.81
C GLN A 88 23.21 17.21 -0.45
N THR A 89 23.28 16.75 0.80
CA THR A 89 24.27 15.76 1.23
C THR A 89 24.07 14.43 0.50
N GLU A 90 22.82 14.00 0.33
CA GLU A 90 22.47 12.79 -0.44
C GLU A 90 22.69 12.98 -1.93
N ALA A 91 22.33 14.15 -2.46
CA ALA A 91 22.56 14.52 -3.86
C ALA A 91 24.06 14.42 -4.21
N SER A 92 24.91 14.95 -3.33
CA SER A 92 26.37 14.84 -3.45
C SER A 92 26.85 13.38 -3.35
N ARG A 93 26.30 12.59 -2.41
CA ARG A 93 26.64 11.18 -2.23
C ARG A 93 26.34 10.36 -3.49
N TYR A 94 25.17 10.56 -4.08
CA TYR A 94 24.74 9.79 -5.26
C TYR A 94 25.08 10.45 -6.60
N ARG A 95 25.69 11.65 -6.58
CA ARG A 95 26.07 12.43 -7.77
C ARG A 95 24.88 12.72 -8.69
N VAL A 96 23.78 13.15 -8.09
CA VAL A 96 22.56 13.57 -8.80
C VAL A 96 22.21 14.99 -8.42
N GLU A 97 21.41 15.64 -9.25
CA GLU A 97 20.82 16.94 -8.95
C GLU A 97 19.43 16.74 -8.34
N LEU A 98 19.10 17.50 -7.29
CA LEU A 98 17.75 17.51 -6.75
C LEU A 98 16.85 18.34 -7.66
N PRO A 99 15.66 17.84 -8.01
CA PRO A 99 14.70 18.62 -8.79
C PRO A 99 14.30 19.89 -8.03
N GLU A 100 13.74 20.85 -8.76
CA GLU A 100 13.01 21.94 -8.14
C GLU A 100 11.79 21.42 -7.40
N LEU A 101 11.30 22.19 -6.41
CA LEU A 101 10.13 21.80 -5.65
C LEU A 101 8.91 21.71 -6.58
N ALA A 102 8.39 20.49 -6.73
CA ALA A 102 7.22 20.23 -7.55
C ALA A 102 5.99 20.92 -6.96
N GLY A 103 5.08 21.36 -7.85
CA GLY A 103 3.75 21.81 -7.46
C GLY A 103 2.87 20.66 -6.92
N PRO A 104 1.59 20.94 -6.66
CA PRO A 104 0.62 19.89 -6.37
C PRO A 104 0.60 18.84 -7.49
N ASP A 105 0.47 17.58 -7.11
CA ASP A 105 0.35 16.44 -8.01
C ASP A 105 -0.79 15.57 -7.50
N ASP A 106 -1.78 15.36 -8.36
CA ASP A 106 -2.98 14.57 -8.08
C ASP A 106 -2.88 13.13 -8.62
N ASP A 107 -1.72 12.73 -9.14
CA ASP A 107 -1.47 11.41 -9.71
C ASP A 107 -2.45 11.08 -10.86
N ALA A 108 -2.84 12.07 -11.67
CA ALA A 108 -3.81 11.94 -12.77
C ALA A 108 -5.17 11.38 -12.31
N TRP A 109 -5.65 11.90 -11.18
CA TRP A 109 -6.82 11.40 -10.46
C TRP A 109 -8.07 11.28 -11.34
N SER A 110 -8.42 12.35 -12.06
CA SER A 110 -9.63 12.39 -12.88
C SER A 110 -9.58 11.39 -14.03
N GLU A 111 -8.45 11.33 -14.75
CA GLU A 111 -8.26 10.46 -15.90
C GLU A 111 -8.18 8.98 -15.48
N LYS A 112 -7.60 8.68 -14.32
CA LYS A 112 -7.64 7.32 -13.75
C LYS A 112 -9.06 6.92 -13.35
N LEU A 113 -9.85 7.82 -12.79
CA LEU A 113 -11.27 7.54 -12.49
C LEU A 113 -12.09 7.30 -13.76
N ASP A 114 -11.86 8.09 -14.81
CA ASP A 114 -12.51 7.90 -16.10
C ASP A 114 -12.14 6.53 -16.71
N LEU A 115 -10.87 6.14 -16.64
CA LEU A 115 -10.40 4.82 -17.07
C LEU A 115 -11.10 3.69 -16.29
N LEU A 116 -11.16 3.77 -14.96
CA LEU A 116 -11.80 2.75 -14.13
C LEU A 116 -13.33 2.74 -14.26
N THR A 117 -13.94 3.86 -14.65
CA THR A 117 -15.37 3.92 -14.98
C THR A 117 -15.64 3.26 -16.33
N ALA A 118 -14.77 3.45 -17.32
CA ALA A 118 -14.89 2.86 -18.65
C ALA A 118 -14.51 1.37 -18.68
N GLN A 119 -13.59 0.93 -17.82
CA GLN A 119 -13.09 -0.45 -17.73
C GLN A 119 -13.14 -0.97 -16.29
N PRO A 120 -14.34 -1.11 -15.69
CA PRO A 120 -14.52 -1.35 -14.25
C PRO A 120 -13.88 -2.65 -13.79
N PRO A 121 -12.79 -2.62 -12.97
CA PRO A 121 -12.29 -3.82 -12.31
C PRO A 121 -13.32 -4.27 -11.26
N ARG A 122 -13.22 -5.52 -10.79
CA ARG A 122 -14.13 -6.01 -9.75
C ARG A 122 -14.02 -5.18 -8.47
N PHE A 123 -12.81 -4.79 -8.08
CA PHE A 123 -12.58 -3.97 -6.90
C PHE A 123 -11.84 -2.67 -7.26
N VAL A 124 -12.29 -1.55 -6.69
CA VAL A 124 -11.51 -0.31 -6.65
C VAL A 124 -11.25 0.04 -5.20
N SER A 125 -9.98 0.15 -4.79
CA SER A 125 -9.63 0.55 -3.43
C SER A 125 -9.00 1.93 -3.39
N PHE A 126 -9.33 2.69 -2.34
CA PHE A 126 -8.77 4.01 -2.08
C PHE A 126 -7.87 3.98 -0.85
N THR A 127 -6.78 4.74 -0.92
CA THR A 127 -5.90 5.02 0.22
C THR A 127 -5.58 6.51 0.27
N PHE A 128 -5.13 6.99 1.43
CA PHE A 128 -4.85 8.40 1.75
C PHE A 128 -6.07 9.32 1.85
N GLY A 129 -7.27 8.76 1.71
CA GLY A 129 -8.51 9.50 1.80
C GLY A 129 -9.70 8.71 1.30
N LEU A 130 -10.81 9.43 1.20
CA LEU A 130 -12.04 8.94 0.58
C LEU A 130 -12.33 9.75 -0.69
N PRO A 131 -12.87 9.13 -1.75
CA PRO A 131 -13.35 9.87 -2.91
C PRO A 131 -14.63 10.65 -2.56
N SER A 132 -15.12 11.50 -3.48
CA SER A 132 -16.46 12.08 -3.32
C SER A 132 -17.56 11.02 -3.45
N SER A 133 -18.73 11.25 -2.86
CA SER A 133 -19.90 10.38 -2.99
C SER A 133 -20.34 10.18 -4.45
N ARG A 134 -20.13 11.17 -5.31
CA ARG A 134 -20.36 11.07 -6.75
C ARG A 134 -19.42 10.06 -7.39
N VAL A 135 -18.12 10.12 -7.08
CA VAL A 135 -17.12 9.17 -7.60
C VAL A 135 -17.45 7.76 -7.12
N LEU A 136 -17.69 7.60 -5.81
CA LEU A 136 -18.04 6.31 -5.21
C LEU A 136 -19.26 5.68 -5.89
N SER A 137 -20.38 6.42 -5.97
CA SER A 137 -21.61 5.89 -6.56
C SER A 137 -21.48 5.62 -8.06
N THR A 138 -20.59 6.34 -8.76
CA THR A 138 -20.34 6.10 -10.18
C THR A 138 -19.62 4.78 -10.40
N LEU A 139 -18.55 4.50 -9.64
CA LEU A 139 -17.83 3.23 -9.71
C LEU A 139 -18.73 2.04 -9.36
N GLN A 140 -19.54 2.16 -8.30
CA GLN A 140 -20.52 1.13 -7.92
C GLN A 140 -21.56 0.88 -9.01
N ARG A 141 -22.11 1.92 -9.64
CA ARG A 141 -23.05 1.76 -10.77
C ARG A 141 -22.42 1.10 -12.00
N GLN A 142 -21.11 1.24 -12.19
CA GLN A 142 -20.39 0.55 -13.27
C GLN A 142 -19.98 -0.88 -12.90
N GLY A 143 -20.27 -1.34 -11.67
CA GLY A 143 -20.08 -2.72 -11.26
C GLY A 143 -18.83 -2.99 -10.42
N SER A 144 -18.08 -1.95 -10.02
CA SER A 144 -16.96 -2.11 -9.09
C SER A 144 -17.44 -2.10 -7.64
N LEU A 145 -16.89 -2.97 -6.81
CA LEU A 145 -16.96 -2.87 -5.35
C LEU A 145 -15.89 -1.90 -4.86
N VAL A 146 -16.28 -0.93 -4.04
CA VAL A 146 -15.41 0.15 -3.57
C VAL A 146 -14.92 -0.14 -2.15
N LEU A 147 -13.61 -0.20 -1.97
CA LEU A 147 -12.93 -0.41 -0.69
C LEU A 147 -12.25 0.88 -0.23
N ALA A 148 -12.29 1.17 1.06
CA ALA A 148 -11.50 2.25 1.65
C ALA A 148 -10.50 1.71 2.67
N THR A 149 -9.24 2.15 2.56
CA THR A 149 -8.22 1.86 3.58
C THR A 149 -8.33 2.87 4.70
N VAL A 150 -8.49 2.39 5.93
CA VAL A 150 -8.69 3.20 7.14
C VAL A 150 -7.74 2.72 8.24
N THR A 151 -7.36 3.61 9.14
CA THR A 151 -6.38 3.36 10.22
C THR A 151 -6.95 3.60 11.62
N SER A 152 -8.15 4.19 11.72
CA SER A 152 -8.85 4.46 12.98
C SER A 152 -10.35 4.14 12.91
N ALA A 153 -10.99 4.16 14.07
CA ALA A 153 -12.44 3.96 14.21
C ALA A 153 -13.23 5.12 13.57
N GLU A 154 -12.74 6.34 13.69
CA GLU A 154 -13.31 7.56 13.12
C GLU A 154 -13.22 7.54 11.58
N GLU A 155 -12.08 7.12 11.03
CA GLU A 155 -11.93 6.93 9.58
C GLU A 155 -12.87 5.85 9.04
N ALA A 156 -13.00 4.74 9.78
CA ALA A 156 -13.93 3.66 9.45
C ALA A 156 -15.39 4.13 9.47
N GLN A 157 -15.76 4.97 10.45
CA GLN A 157 -17.10 5.55 10.53
C GLN A 157 -17.36 6.45 9.31
N GLN A 158 -16.46 7.38 8.97
CA GLN A 158 -16.65 8.25 7.80
C GLN A 158 -16.74 7.47 6.49
N ALA A 159 -15.91 6.44 6.33
CA ALA A 159 -15.96 5.58 5.15
C ALA A 159 -17.31 4.81 5.07
N THR A 160 -17.81 4.32 6.20
CA THR A 160 -19.11 3.64 6.30
C THR A 160 -20.25 4.59 5.95
N GLU A 161 -20.26 5.80 6.49
CA GLU A 161 -21.27 6.83 6.23
C GLU A 161 -21.26 7.29 4.77
N LEU A 162 -20.08 7.32 4.13
CA LEU A 162 -19.95 7.63 2.70
C LEU A 162 -20.53 6.52 1.80
N GLY A 163 -20.64 5.29 2.30
CA GLY A 163 -21.25 4.16 1.60
C GLY A 163 -20.27 3.26 0.83
N VAL A 164 -19.03 3.10 1.31
CA VAL A 164 -18.10 2.10 0.74
C VAL A 164 -18.61 0.67 0.96
N ASP A 165 -18.18 -0.27 0.12
CA ASP A 165 -18.60 -1.68 0.21
C ASP A 165 -17.78 -2.49 1.22
N ALA A 166 -16.53 -2.10 1.47
CA ALA A 166 -15.67 -2.70 2.50
C ALA A 166 -14.65 -1.72 3.09
N LEU A 167 -14.15 -2.10 4.27
CA LEU A 167 -13.07 -1.38 4.95
C LEU A 167 -11.81 -2.25 5.01
N VAL A 168 -10.69 -1.71 4.54
CA VAL A 168 -9.36 -2.28 4.77
C VAL A 168 -8.76 -1.63 6.01
N LEU A 169 -8.71 -2.37 7.11
CA LEU A 169 -8.19 -1.87 8.39
C LEU A 169 -6.68 -2.05 8.43
N GLN A 170 -5.95 -0.95 8.22
CA GLN A 170 -4.50 -0.96 8.21
C GLN A 170 -3.94 -0.70 9.62
N HIS A 171 -3.43 -1.75 10.23
CA HIS A 171 -2.69 -1.67 11.49
C HIS A 171 -1.31 -1.01 11.29
N PRO A 172 -0.75 -0.31 12.30
CA PRO A 172 0.58 0.32 12.21
C PRO A 172 1.75 -0.63 11.94
N ASP A 173 1.53 -1.94 12.02
CA ASP A 173 2.49 -2.99 11.63
C ASP A 173 2.59 -3.21 10.11
N ALA A 174 1.68 -2.62 9.33
CA ALA A 174 1.73 -2.64 7.88
C ALA A 174 3.00 -1.97 7.34
N GLY A 175 3.53 -2.53 6.25
CA GLY A 175 4.62 -1.92 5.47
C GLY A 175 4.11 -0.85 4.52
N GLY A 176 5.00 0.04 4.10
CA GLY A 176 4.65 1.14 3.19
C GLY A 176 3.86 2.24 3.89
N HIS A 177 3.20 3.08 3.11
CA HIS A 177 2.51 4.27 3.63
C HIS A 177 1.36 3.94 4.57
N SER A 178 1.27 4.72 5.64
CA SER A 178 0.05 4.81 6.45
C SER A 178 -1.05 5.47 5.62
N ALA A 179 -2.23 4.84 5.63
CA ALA A 179 -3.42 5.30 4.93
C ALA A 179 -4.15 6.45 5.65
N ALA A 180 -3.75 6.78 6.88
CA ALA A 180 -4.40 7.77 7.74
C ALA A 180 -4.67 9.08 7.00
N PHE A 181 -5.90 9.57 6.99
CA PHE A 181 -6.30 10.74 6.22
C PHE A 181 -6.98 11.82 7.04
N LEU A 182 -7.57 11.50 8.19
CA LEU A 182 -8.19 12.52 9.05
C LEU A 182 -7.16 13.33 9.81
N ASP A 183 -6.26 12.65 10.50
CA ASP A 183 -5.18 13.28 11.24
C ASP A 183 -3.86 12.56 10.92
N LEU A 184 -2.97 13.23 10.20
CA LEU A 184 -1.67 12.69 9.81
C LEU A 184 -0.66 12.65 10.96
N GLU A 185 -0.91 13.41 12.02
CA GLU A 185 -0.04 13.48 13.20
C GLU A 185 -0.60 12.66 14.37
N ALA A 186 -1.79 12.07 14.22
CA ALA A 186 -2.39 11.23 15.25
C ALA A 186 -1.43 10.13 15.70
N THR A 187 -1.46 9.86 17.01
CA THR A 187 -0.74 8.71 17.56
C THR A 187 -1.33 7.45 16.96
N PRO A 188 -0.51 6.58 16.34
CA PRO A 188 -1.02 5.37 15.72
C PRO A 188 -1.65 4.45 16.76
N TRP A 189 -2.61 3.62 16.33
CA TRP A 189 -3.23 2.60 17.17
C TRP A 189 -2.17 1.77 17.92
N SER A 190 -2.28 1.70 19.24
CA SER A 190 -1.32 1.02 20.11
C SER A 190 -1.74 -0.39 20.52
N GLY A 191 -3.00 -0.75 20.29
CA GLY A 191 -3.52 -2.10 20.55
C GLY A 191 -3.12 -3.09 19.46
N SER A 192 -3.66 -4.31 19.52
CA SER A 192 -3.44 -5.30 18.45
C SER A 192 -4.33 -5.03 17.24
N LEU A 193 -4.00 -5.64 16.09
CA LEU A 193 -4.86 -5.69 14.90
C LEU A 193 -6.25 -6.27 15.22
N HIS A 194 -6.34 -7.30 16.06
CA HIS A 194 -7.63 -7.84 16.52
C HIS A 194 -8.41 -6.82 17.37
N GLY A 195 -7.71 -6.03 18.18
CA GLY A 195 -8.30 -4.91 18.91
C GLY A 195 -8.90 -3.86 17.97
N LEU A 196 -8.18 -3.50 16.91
CA LEU A 196 -8.66 -2.57 15.87
C LEU A 196 -9.89 -3.13 15.14
N LEU A 197 -9.85 -4.40 14.73
CA LEU A 197 -11.00 -5.10 14.12
C LEU A 197 -12.23 -5.03 15.03
N LYS A 198 -12.06 -5.34 16.32
CA LYS A 198 -13.15 -5.30 17.30
C LYS A 198 -13.70 -3.89 17.49
N ALA A 199 -12.84 -2.89 17.59
CA ALA A 199 -13.24 -1.49 17.76
C ALA A 199 -14.07 -1.01 16.57
N VAL A 200 -13.63 -1.28 15.33
CA VAL A 200 -14.37 -0.90 14.12
C VAL A 200 -15.66 -1.70 13.94
N ARG A 201 -15.66 -3.00 14.29
CA ARG A 201 -16.86 -3.84 14.21
C ARG A 201 -18.02 -3.32 15.06
N GLN A 202 -17.74 -2.58 16.15
CA GLN A 202 -18.77 -1.94 16.97
C GLN A 202 -19.45 -0.77 16.26
N LEU A 203 -18.82 -0.20 15.22
CA LEU A 203 -19.29 0.98 14.50
C LEU A 203 -19.79 0.66 13.08
N SER A 204 -19.37 -0.46 12.49
CA SER A 204 -19.68 -0.82 11.11
C SER A 204 -20.02 -2.30 10.92
N SER A 205 -21.08 -2.55 10.16
CA SER A 205 -21.49 -3.89 9.71
C SER A 205 -20.83 -4.29 8.39
N LEU A 206 -20.07 -3.40 7.75
CA LEU A 206 -19.40 -3.68 6.48
C LEU A 206 -18.39 -4.84 6.63
N PRO A 207 -18.12 -5.60 5.56
CA PRO A 207 -16.99 -6.52 5.53
C PRO A 207 -15.68 -5.81 5.87
N LEU A 208 -14.88 -6.43 6.73
CA LEU A 208 -13.61 -5.89 7.21
C LEU A 208 -12.46 -6.72 6.65
N VAL A 209 -11.48 -6.07 6.02
CA VAL A 209 -10.24 -6.68 5.56
C VAL A 209 -9.14 -6.30 6.54
N ALA A 210 -8.50 -7.29 7.17
CA ALA A 210 -7.42 -7.03 8.11
C ALA A 210 -6.09 -6.85 7.38
N ALA A 211 -5.33 -5.78 7.67
CA ALA A 211 -4.06 -5.51 7.03
C ALA A 211 -2.99 -5.07 8.05
N GLY A 212 -1.77 -5.58 7.88
CA GLY A 212 -0.59 -5.18 8.66
C GLY A 212 -0.13 -6.23 9.68
N GLY A 213 1.17 -6.52 9.68
CA GLY A 213 1.77 -7.54 10.56
C GLY A 213 1.43 -9.00 10.25
N ILE A 214 0.46 -9.26 9.37
CA ILE A 214 0.07 -10.62 8.95
C ILE A 214 1.16 -11.21 8.05
N ALA A 215 1.78 -12.30 8.48
CA ALA A 215 2.96 -12.86 7.82
C ALA A 215 3.00 -14.40 7.78
N ASP A 216 2.10 -15.10 8.46
CA ASP A 216 2.01 -16.56 8.45
C ASP A 216 0.55 -17.05 8.54
N SER A 217 0.34 -18.37 8.43
CA SER A 217 -0.99 -18.99 8.46
C SER A 217 -1.72 -18.81 9.79
N ALA A 218 -1.00 -18.69 10.90
CA ALA A 218 -1.62 -18.49 12.21
C ALA A 218 -2.19 -17.07 12.33
N ALA A 219 -1.46 -16.06 11.84
CA ALA A 219 -1.93 -14.68 11.76
C ALA A 219 -3.12 -14.52 10.80
N VAL A 220 -3.11 -15.24 9.67
CA VAL A 220 -4.26 -15.30 8.74
C VAL A 220 -5.49 -15.87 9.46
N SER A 221 -5.37 -17.08 10.01
CA SER A 221 -6.49 -17.76 10.68
C SER A 221 -7.01 -16.95 11.87
N GLY A 222 -6.11 -16.40 12.69
CA GLY A 222 -6.46 -15.54 13.83
C GLY A 222 -7.23 -14.29 13.42
N SER A 223 -6.84 -13.63 12.33
CA SER A 223 -7.53 -12.44 11.83
C SER A 223 -8.95 -12.75 11.33
N LEU A 224 -9.12 -13.88 10.62
CA LEU A 224 -10.45 -14.33 10.17
C LEU A 224 -11.34 -14.72 11.34
N GLN A 225 -10.81 -15.45 12.33
CA GLN A 225 -11.53 -15.78 13.56
C GLN A 225 -11.90 -14.54 14.38
N ALA A 226 -11.10 -13.48 14.31
CA ALA A 226 -11.39 -12.17 14.92
C ALA A 226 -12.48 -11.37 14.17
N GLY A 227 -13.06 -11.92 13.10
CA GLY A 227 -14.20 -11.34 12.38
C GLY A 227 -13.83 -10.54 11.13
N ALA A 228 -12.59 -10.68 10.63
CA ALA A 228 -12.24 -10.21 9.30
C ALA A 228 -12.86 -11.11 8.22
N SER A 229 -13.36 -10.50 7.16
CA SER A 229 -13.89 -11.19 5.98
C SER A 229 -12.78 -11.63 5.02
N ALA A 230 -11.65 -10.93 5.04
CA ALA A 230 -10.44 -11.29 4.32
C ALA A 230 -9.23 -10.67 5.03
N VAL A 231 -8.02 -11.03 4.60
CA VAL A 231 -6.77 -10.41 5.03
C VAL A 231 -6.00 -9.88 3.83
N GLN A 232 -5.32 -8.75 3.98
CA GLN A 232 -4.51 -8.13 2.94
C GLN A 232 -3.02 -8.12 3.33
N LEU A 233 -2.20 -8.79 2.51
CA LEU A 233 -0.77 -8.97 2.77
C LEU A 233 0.07 -8.31 1.67
N GLY A 234 0.96 -7.39 2.06
CA GLY A 234 1.95 -6.81 1.15
C GLY A 234 3.32 -7.47 1.32
N THR A 235 3.92 -7.30 2.50
CA THR A 235 5.29 -7.76 2.80
C THR A 235 5.55 -9.23 2.46
N ALA A 236 4.57 -10.11 2.70
CA ALA A 236 4.68 -11.55 2.40
C ALA A 236 4.95 -11.84 0.92
N PHE A 237 4.50 -10.96 0.02
CA PHE A 237 4.63 -11.10 -1.44
C PHE A 237 5.78 -10.28 -2.04
N LEU A 238 6.51 -9.48 -1.26
CA LEU A 238 7.65 -8.70 -1.78
C LEU A 238 8.75 -9.59 -2.38
N LYS A 239 8.85 -10.84 -1.94
CA LYS A 239 9.79 -11.84 -2.45
C LYS A 239 9.12 -12.90 -3.35
N ALA A 240 7.87 -12.70 -3.73
CA ALA A 240 7.24 -13.56 -4.75
C ALA A 240 8.06 -13.50 -6.05
N LYS A 241 8.16 -14.59 -6.82
CA LYS A 241 8.90 -14.62 -8.09
C LYS A 241 8.27 -13.69 -9.13
N GLU A 242 6.97 -13.49 -9.02
CA GLU A 242 6.15 -12.67 -9.90
C GLU A 242 6.22 -11.18 -9.53
N ALA A 243 6.63 -10.84 -8.30
CA ALA A 243 6.68 -9.47 -7.83
C ALA A 243 7.82 -8.67 -8.46
N GLY A 244 7.52 -7.44 -8.90
CA GLY A 244 8.49 -6.49 -9.48
C GLY A 244 9.38 -5.78 -8.46
N THR A 245 9.58 -6.38 -7.28
CA THR A 245 10.43 -5.83 -6.22
C THR A 245 11.88 -5.79 -6.68
N LYS A 246 12.51 -4.61 -6.65
CA LYS A 246 13.92 -4.43 -7.04
C LYS A 246 14.83 -5.34 -6.21
N GLU A 247 15.90 -5.85 -6.83
CA GLU A 247 16.82 -6.79 -6.19
C GLU A 247 17.45 -6.24 -4.90
N VAL A 248 17.85 -4.97 -4.89
CA VAL A 248 18.35 -4.28 -3.68
C VAL A 248 17.37 -4.38 -2.50
N HIS A 249 16.07 -4.32 -2.76
CA HIS A 249 15.04 -4.44 -1.72
C HIS A 249 14.82 -5.91 -1.34
N ARG A 250 14.80 -6.83 -2.30
CA ARG A 250 14.68 -8.28 -2.03
C ARG A 250 15.83 -8.77 -1.15
N SER A 251 17.06 -8.38 -1.49
CA SER A 251 18.27 -8.69 -0.74
C SER A 251 18.24 -8.08 0.68
N ALA A 252 17.76 -6.85 0.82
CA ALA A 252 17.68 -6.19 2.13
C ALA A 252 16.72 -6.88 3.12
N LEU A 253 15.68 -7.58 2.64
CA LEU A 253 14.75 -8.33 3.49
C LEU A 253 15.41 -9.53 4.19
N ASP A 254 16.51 -10.07 3.64
CA ASP A 254 17.29 -11.18 4.23
C ASP A 254 18.52 -10.70 5.00
N ASP A 255 18.87 -9.43 4.87
CA ASP A 255 20.09 -8.88 5.43
C ASP A 255 19.92 -8.50 6.89
N ARG A 256 20.70 -9.17 7.75
CA ARG A 256 20.69 -8.98 9.21
C ARG A 256 21.07 -7.56 9.65
N ARG A 257 21.67 -6.74 8.78
CA ARG A 257 21.91 -5.31 9.03
C ARG A 257 20.59 -4.55 9.22
N PHE A 258 19.51 -5.00 8.58
CA PHE A 258 18.18 -4.39 8.66
C PHE A 258 17.28 -5.13 9.65
N GLY A 259 17.72 -5.24 10.91
CA GLY A 259 17.05 -6.06 11.94
C GLY A 259 15.70 -5.53 12.45
N ARG A 260 15.28 -4.32 12.07
CA ARG A 260 13.99 -3.73 12.50
C ARG A 260 13.37 -2.85 11.42
N THR A 261 12.08 -2.58 11.59
CA THR A 261 11.38 -1.58 10.78
C THR A 261 11.13 -0.30 11.59
N ALA A 262 11.06 0.83 10.90
CA ALA A 262 10.74 2.13 11.50
C ALA A 262 9.71 2.86 10.64
N ARG A 263 8.91 3.72 11.29
CA ARG A 263 8.07 4.69 10.59
C ARG A 263 8.89 5.93 10.25
N THR A 264 8.73 6.44 9.04
CA THR A 264 9.48 7.60 8.55
C THR A 264 8.64 8.43 7.59
N ARG A 265 8.99 9.71 7.44
CA ARG A 265 8.56 10.58 6.34
C ARG A 265 9.65 10.80 5.31
N ALA A 266 10.88 10.38 5.57
CA ALA A 266 12.08 10.81 4.86
C ALA A 266 11.98 10.66 3.33
N PHE A 267 11.39 9.57 2.85
CA PHE A 267 11.32 9.29 1.41
C PHE A 267 10.12 9.92 0.69
N SER A 268 9.11 10.43 1.39
CA SER A 268 7.89 10.87 0.71
C SER A 268 7.13 12.01 1.37
N GLY A 269 7.51 12.45 2.57
CA GLY A 269 6.78 13.45 3.34
C GLY A 269 5.49 12.92 3.99
N ARG A 270 5.26 11.61 3.95
CA ARG A 270 4.11 10.94 4.57
C ARG A 270 4.59 9.74 5.34
N TRP A 271 3.98 9.48 6.49
CA TRP A 271 4.37 8.33 7.31
C TRP A 271 4.29 7.03 6.53
N ALA A 272 5.40 6.31 6.48
CA ALA A 272 5.51 4.99 5.88
C ALA A 272 6.43 4.11 6.72
N ARG A 273 6.18 2.79 6.74
CA ARG A 273 7.03 1.82 7.43
C ARG A 273 7.95 1.11 6.44
N GLY A 274 9.25 1.11 6.76
CA GLY A 274 10.26 0.35 6.05
C GLY A 274 11.32 -0.23 6.96
N LEU A 275 12.18 -1.09 6.41
CA LEU A 275 13.43 -1.50 7.05
C LEU A 275 14.23 -0.26 7.43
N GLU A 276 14.65 -0.16 8.69
CA GLU A 276 15.36 1.02 9.16
C GLU A 276 16.77 1.07 8.58
N ASN A 277 17.00 2.02 7.69
CA ASN A 277 18.29 2.21 7.03
C ASN A 277 18.91 3.59 7.35
N ARG A 278 20.09 3.86 6.80
CA ARG A 278 20.82 5.12 7.03
C ARG A 278 19.97 6.33 6.70
N PHE A 279 19.33 6.34 5.53
CA PHE A 279 18.50 7.47 5.11
C PHE A 279 17.38 7.77 6.12
N ILE A 280 16.72 6.73 6.66
CA ILE A 280 15.71 6.91 7.72
C ILE A 280 16.30 7.52 8.99
N ARG A 281 17.50 7.08 9.41
CA ARG A 281 18.15 7.57 10.63
C ARG A 281 18.64 9.01 10.49
N GLU A 282 19.29 9.32 9.38
CA GLU A 282 19.89 10.64 9.10
C GLU A 282 18.81 11.70 8.84
N HIS A 283 17.65 11.31 8.29
CA HIS A 283 16.55 12.21 7.93
C HIS A 283 15.28 12.00 8.77
N SER A 284 15.45 11.68 10.05
CA SER A 284 14.33 11.44 10.97
C SER A 284 13.42 12.66 11.18
N GLY A 285 13.94 13.86 10.93
CA GLY A 285 13.23 15.14 11.03
C GLY A 285 12.44 15.57 9.78
N ALA A 286 12.33 14.70 8.76
CA ALA A 286 11.64 15.05 7.52
C ALA A 286 10.20 15.57 7.76
N PRO A 287 9.81 16.71 7.16
CA PRO A 287 8.52 17.31 7.42
C PRO A 287 7.39 16.55 6.74
N SER A 288 6.15 16.89 7.09
CA SER A 288 4.98 16.49 6.29
C SER A 288 5.02 17.22 4.95
N GLY A 289 4.90 16.51 3.83
CA GLY A 289 5.07 17.10 2.51
C GLY A 289 4.92 16.12 1.35
N TYR A 290 3.84 15.35 1.35
CA TYR A 290 3.51 14.41 0.27
C TYR A 290 2.60 15.06 -0.79
N PRO A 291 2.84 14.84 -2.10
CA PRO A 291 3.90 14.02 -2.69
C PRO A 291 5.20 14.78 -3.01
N GLN A 292 5.36 16.04 -2.60
CA GLN A 292 6.52 16.86 -2.98
C GLN A 292 7.87 16.23 -2.56
N ILE A 293 7.96 15.65 -1.36
CA ILE A 293 9.17 14.94 -0.91
C ILE A 293 9.35 13.61 -1.66
N HIS A 294 8.26 12.97 -2.11
CA HIS A 294 8.38 11.78 -2.96
C HIS A 294 9.12 12.12 -4.25
N HIS A 295 8.72 13.22 -4.90
CA HIS A 295 9.36 13.73 -6.11
C HIS A 295 10.78 14.20 -5.84
N LEU A 296 11.02 14.90 -4.74
CA LEU A 296 12.34 15.41 -4.37
C LEU A 296 13.38 14.29 -4.18
N THR A 297 12.95 13.14 -3.66
CA THR A 297 13.85 12.01 -3.38
C THR A 297 13.89 10.96 -4.49
N SER A 298 13.13 11.12 -5.58
CA SER A 298 12.98 10.07 -6.61
C SER A 298 14.30 9.69 -7.28
N GLU A 299 15.11 10.69 -7.66
CA GLU A 299 16.41 10.49 -8.29
C GLU A 299 17.44 9.91 -7.31
N LEU A 300 17.41 10.35 -6.03
CA LEU A 300 18.26 9.77 -4.98
C LEU A 300 17.98 8.27 -4.81
N ARG A 301 16.70 7.90 -4.68
CA ARG A 301 16.27 6.50 -4.51
C ARG A 301 16.60 5.67 -5.74
N SER A 302 16.50 6.24 -6.93
CA SER A 302 16.84 5.57 -8.18
C SER A 302 18.34 5.34 -8.31
N ALA A 303 19.17 6.34 -8.02
CA ALA A 303 20.62 6.22 -8.02
C ALA A 303 21.13 5.22 -6.97
N ALA A 304 20.60 5.27 -5.74
CA ALA A 304 20.91 4.31 -4.70
C ALA A 304 20.58 2.87 -5.14
N ALA A 305 19.38 2.67 -5.72
CA ALA A 305 18.99 1.36 -6.24
C ALA A 305 19.90 0.86 -7.38
N ALA A 306 20.31 1.75 -8.30
CA ALA A 306 21.23 1.40 -9.39
C ALA A 306 22.63 0.99 -8.89
N GLN A 307 23.04 1.52 -7.75
CA GLN A 307 24.30 1.18 -7.08
C GLN A 307 24.18 -0.04 -6.15
N GLY A 308 22.99 -0.62 -6.00
CA GLY A 308 22.74 -1.69 -5.02
C GLY A 308 22.80 -1.23 -3.57
N ASP A 309 22.69 0.09 -3.32
CA ASP A 309 22.78 0.67 -1.99
C ASP A 309 21.41 0.67 -1.29
N ALA A 310 21.20 -0.35 -0.45
CA ALA A 310 20.01 -0.48 0.37
C ALA A 310 19.85 0.66 1.41
N ASP A 311 20.93 1.37 1.76
CA ASP A 311 20.88 2.46 2.74
C ASP A 311 20.26 3.75 2.20
N GLY A 312 20.10 3.89 0.88
CA GLY A 312 19.45 5.02 0.20
C GLY A 312 18.09 4.71 -0.44
N VAL A 313 17.56 3.49 -0.25
CA VAL A 313 16.31 3.04 -0.89
C VAL A 313 15.16 3.04 0.12
N ASN A 314 13.95 3.33 -0.35
CA ASN A 314 12.72 3.19 0.43
C ASN A 314 12.32 1.71 0.59
N LEU A 315 12.96 1.01 1.53
CA LEU A 315 12.77 -0.43 1.79
C LEU A 315 11.47 -0.73 2.54
N TRP A 316 10.32 -0.48 1.90
CA TRP A 316 9.00 -0.66 2.51
C TRP A 316 8.72 -2.10 2.93
N ALA A 317 8.50 -2.30 4.22
CA ALA A 317 8.28 -3.62 4.81
C ALA A 317 7.50 -3.49 6.13
N GLY A 318 6.57 -4.40 6.37
CA GLY A 318 5.84 -4.52 7.63
C GLY A 318 6.68 -5.17 8.73
N THR A 319 6.15 -5.26 9.95
CA THR A 319 6.90 -5.83 11.08
C THR A 319 7.20 -7.34 10.93
N GLY A 320 6.37 -8.07 10.18
CA GLY A 320 6.58 -9.50 9.86
C GLY A 320 7.54 -9.77 8.70
N TYR A 321 8.39 -8.81 8.30
CA TYR A 321 9.24 -8.93 7.11
C TYR A 321 10.19 -10.13 7.11
N SER A 322 10.67 -10.55 8.29
CA SER A 322 11.60 -11.67 8.44
C SER A 322 11.01 -13.03 8.05
N LEU A 323 9.68 -13.13 7.90
CA LEU A 323 8.99 -14.31 7.42
C LEU A 323 8.77 -14.31 5.91
N ALA A 324 9.08 -13.20 5.22
CA ALA A 324 8.99 -13.14 3.76
C ALA A 324 10.03 -14.06 3.12
N ARG A 325 9.61 -14.88 2.15
CA ARG A 325 10.46 -15.90 1.51
C ARG A 325 10.42 -15.80 0.00
N THR A 326 11.52 -16.19 -0.63
CA THR A 326 11.58 -16.33 -2.09
C THR A 326 10.81 -17.58 -2.50
N ALA A 327 9.66 -17.39 -3.12
CA ALA A 327 8.75 -18.45 -3.56
C ALA A 327 7.83 -17.90 -4.66
N THR A 328 7.10 -18.77 -5.35
CA THR A 328 5.98 -18.36 -6.21
C THR A 328 4.81 -17.85 -5.38
N SER A 329 3.93 -17.07 -5.99
CA SER A 329 2.67 -16.65 -5.34
C SER A 329 1.84 -17.85 -4.90
N ALA A 330 1.79 -18.90 -5.72
CA ALA A 330 1.09 -20.14 -5.40
C ALA A 330 1.62 -20.81 -4.12
N GLU A 331 2.95 -20.93 -3.99
CA GLU A 331 3.57 -21.50 -2.79
C GLU A 331 3.31 -20.63 -1.55
N ILE A 332 3.38 -19.30 -1.68
CA ILE A 332 3.12 -18.36 -0.57
C ILE A 332 1.66 -18.49 -0.13
N ILE A 333 0.71 -18.49 -1.06
CA ILE A 333 -0.72 -18.61 -0.78
C ILE A 333 -1.04 -19.97 -0.16
N ALA A 334 -0.50 -21.07 -0.68
CA ALA A 334 -0.71 -22.39 -0.11
C ALA A 334 -0.23 -22.47 1.35
N GLU A 335 0.92 -21.85 1.66
CA GLU A 335 1.46 -21.78 3.02
C GLU A 335 0.60 -20.94 3.96
N LEU A 336 0.14 -19.77 3.51
CA LEU A 336 -0.74 -18.88 4.28
C LEU A 336 -2.11 -19.51 4.52
N SER A 337 -2.60 -20.33 3.59
CA SER A 337 -3.91 -21.00 3.67
C SER A 337 -3.93 -22.29 4.48
N ARG A 338 -2.82 -22.74 5.07
CA ARG A 338 -2.78 -24.06 5.75
C ARG A 338 -3.73 -24.21 6.93
N GLN A 339 -4.22 -23.11 7.50
CA GLN A 339 -5.04 -23.09 8.73
C GLN A 339 -6.42 -22.46 8.51
N ILE A 340 -6.89 -22.39 7.26
CA ILE A 340 -8.22 -21.89 6.86
C ILE A 340 -8.95 -22.94 6.03
#